data_AF-A0A962K8Y4-F1
#
_entry.id   AF-A0A962K8Y4-F1
#
_cell.length_a   1.000
_cell.length_b   1.000
_cell.length_c   1.000
_cell.angle_alpha   90.00
_cell.angle_beta   90.00
_cell.angle_gamma   90.00
#
_symmetry.space_group_name_H-M   'P 1'
#
loop_
_entity.id
_entity.type
_entity.pdbx_description
1 polymer ?
#
loop_
_entity_poly.entity_id
_entity_poly.type
_entity_poly.pdbx_seq_one_letter_code
_entity_poly.pdbx_strand_id
1 'polypeptide(L)'
;MSTERLRELMAELISEIQKIDSVDEETMQVARKLESDIDDLVNPAVDTADYNVLDDAIALEASFAIEHPIAERIVRELINTLSRLGI
;
A
#
# COMPACT_ATOMS: atom_id res chain seq x y z
N MET A 1 -14.88 8.48 -3.20
CA MET A 1 -13.67 9.33 -3.11
C MET A 1 -12.54 8.61 -2.38
N SER A 2 -12.67 8.25 -1.10
CA SER A 2 -11.55 7.64 -0.35
C SER A 2 -11.05 6.31 -0.91
N THR A 3 -11.94 5.44 -1.40
CA THR A 3 -11.57 4.14 -2.00
C THR A 3 -10.93 4.25 -3.39
N GLU A 4 -11.33 5.24 -4.18
CA GLU A 4 -10.71 5.57 -5.45
C GLU A 4 -9.30 6.13 -5.24
N ARG A 5 -9.13 6.97 -4.21
CA ARG A 5 -7.81 7.47 -3.81
C ARG A 5 -6.87 6.36 -3.33
N LEU A 6 -7.36 5.33 -2.64
CA LEU A 6 -6.53 4.17 -2.26
C LEU A 6 -5.95 3.46 -3.49
N ARG A 7 -6.77 3.23 -4.53
CA ARG A 7 -6.31 2.61 -5.77
C ARG A 7 -5.30 3.48 -6.52
N GLU A 8 -5.53 4.79 -6.58
CA GLU A 8 -4.56 5.73 -7.18
C GLU A 8 -3.22 5.67 -6.45
N LEU A 9 -3.23 5.76 -5.12
CA LEU A 9 -2.02 5.67 -4.30
C LEU A 9 -1.30 4.34 -4.49
N MET A 10 -2.04 3.24 -4.68
CA MET A 10 -1.42 1.95 -4.95
C MET A 10 -0.77 1.87 -6.32
N ALA A 11 -1.44 2.36 -7.36
CA ALA A 11 -0.86 2.44 -8.69
C ALA A 11 0.39 3.34 -8.72
N GLU A 12 0.35 4.48 -8.02
CA GLU A 12 1.50 5.36 -7.83
C GLU A 12 2.64 4.63 -7.12
N LEU A 13 2.36 3.90 -6.03
CA LEU A 13 3.37 3.17 -5.28
C LEU A 13 4.05 2.10 -6.14
N ILE A 14 3.28 1.24 -6.80
CA ILE A 14 3.81 0.16 -7.64
C ILE A 14 4.65 0.74 -8.79
N SER A 15 4.20 1.83 -9.40
CA SER A 15 4.98 2.54 -10.43
C SER A 15 6.30 3.06 -9.88
N GLU A 16 6.33 3.64 -8.69
CA GLU A 16 7.58 4.10 -8.06
C GLU A 16 8.50 2.94 -7.70
N ILE A 17 7.96 1.84 -7.16
CA ILE A 17 8.76 0.65 -6.83
C ILE A 17 9.39 0.05 -8.09
N GLN A 18 8.67 0.00 -9.21
CA GLN A 18 9.19 -0.49 -10.49
C GLN A 18 10.30 0.38 -11.10
N LYS A 19 10.40 1.65 -10.71
CA LYS A 19 11.49 2.54 -11.15
C LYS A 19 12.78 2.35 -10.36
N ILE A 20 12.73 1.63 -9.25
CA ILE A 20 13.90 1.36 -8.42
C ILE A 20 14.64 0.18 -9.04
N ASP A 21 15.85 0.44 -9.54
CA ASP A 21 16.68 -0.56 -10.24
C ASP A 21 17.01 -1.81 -9.40
N SER A 22 16.91 -1.73 -8.07
CA SER A 22 17.27 -2.80 -7.13
C SER A 22 16.31 -2.92 -5.94
N VAL A 23 15.00 -2.86 -6.18
CA VAL A 23 14.04 -3.27 -5.13
C VAL A 23 14.20 -4.77 -4.86
N ASP A 24 14.23 -5.13 -3.59
CA ASP A 24 14.23 -6.52 -3.17
C ASP A 24 12.89 -7.21 -3.46
N GLU A 25 12.95 -8.52 -3.71
CA GLU A 25 11.78 -9.31 -4.11
C GLU A 25 10.71 -9.36 -3.01
N GLU A 26 11.11 -9.28 -1.74
CA GLU A 26 10.21 -9.27 -0.60
C GLU A 26 9.35 -7.99 -0.58
N THR A 27 9.95 -6.83 -0.77
CA THR A 27 9.24 -5.55 -0.90
C THR A 27 8.25 -5.55 -2.06
N MET A 28 8.62 -6.13 -3.22
CA MET A 28 7.68 -6.31 -4.33
C MET A 28 6.51 -7.22 -3.99
N GLN A 29 6.75 -8.31 -3.25
CA GLN A 29 5.71 -9.24 -2.84
C GLN A 29 4.74 -8.58 -1.86
N VAL A 30 5.24 -7.85 -0.86
CA VAL A 30 4.41 -7.13 0.10
C VAL A 30 3.58 -6.05 -0.61
N ALA A 31 4.16 -5.30 -1.55
CA ALA A 31 3.43 -4.29 -2.31
C ALA A 31 2.29 -4.86 -3.16
N ARG A 32 2.51 -6.01 -3.82
CA ARG A 32 1.47 -6.69 -4.61
C ARG A 32 0.39 -7.31 -3.73
N LYS A 33 0.76 -7.87 -2.58
CA LYS A 33 -0.21 -8.38 -1.60
C LYS A 33 -1.11 -7.24 -1.12
N LEU A 34 -0.51 -6.12 -0.75
CA LEU A 34 -1.24 -4.94 -0.30
C LEU A 34 -2.19 -4.38 -1.37
N GLU A 35 -1.77 -4.37 -2.65
CA GLU A 35 -2.64 -4.01 -3.78
C GLU A 35 -3.88 -4.91 -3.84
N SER A 36 -3.70 -6.23 -3.75
CA SER A 36 -4.79 -7.20 -3.74
C SER A 36 -5.72 -7.01 -2.54
N ASP A 37 -5.15 -6.85 -1.34
CA ASP A 37 -5.93 -6.70 -0.11
C ASP A 37 -6.74 -5.39 -0.12
N ILE A 38 -6.19 -4.32 -0.72
CA ILE A 38 -6.94 -3.07 -0.92
C ILE A 38 -8.06 -3.25 -1.92
N ASP A 39 -7.84 -3.96 -3.03
CA ASP A 39 -8.88 -4.23 -4.03
C ASP A 39 -10.04 -5.07 -3.46
N ASP A 40 -9.73 -6.02 -2.58
CA ASP A 40 -10.71 -6.79 -1.82
C ASP A 40 -11.44 -5.90 -0.81
N LEU A 41 -10.72 -5.01 -0.12
CA LEU A 41 -11.29 -4.14 0.91
C LEU A 41 -12.25 -3.08 0.36
N VAL A 42 -12.03 -2.63 -0.87
CA VAL A 42 -12.97 -1.74 -1.57
C VAL A 42 -14.12 -2.50 -2.25
N ASN A 43 -14.10 -3.84 -2.22
CA ASN A 43 -15.17 -4.69 -2.70
C ASN A 43 -16.12 -5.07 -1.55
N PRO A 44 -17.34 -4.51 -1.51
CA PRO A 44 -18.28 -4.74 -0.39
C PRO A 44 -18.81 -6.18 -0.29
N ALA A 45 -18.45 -7.06 -1.23
CA ALA A 45 -18.82 -8.47 -1.21
C ALA A 45 -17.80 -9.38 -0.49
N VAL A 46 -16.65 -8.85 -0.07
CA VAL A 46 -15.57 -9.61 0.57
C VAL A 46 -15.56 -9.33 2.08
N ASP A 47 -15.45 -10.39 2.89
CA ASP A 47 -15.23 -10.24 4.33
C ASP A 47 -13.75 -9.94 4.57
N THR A 48 -13.48 -8.76 5.10
CA THR A 48 -12.13 -8.19 5.19
C THR A 48 -11.55 -8.22 6.60
N ALA A 49 -12.23 -8.91 7.53
CA ALA A 49 -11.88 -8.92 8.96
C ALA A 49 -10.48 -9.46 9.27
N ASP A 50 -9.90 -10.27 8.38
CA ASP A 50 -8.59 -10.91 8.55
C ASP A 50 -7.46 -10.23 7.76
N TYR A 51 -7.72 -9.19 6.97
CA TYR A 51 -6.67 -8.52 6.20
C TYR A 51 -5.88 -7.55 7.08
N ASN A 52 -4.58 -7.77 7.19
CA ASN A 52 -3.66 -6.88 7.92
C ASN A 52 -3.14 -5.75 7.01
N VAL A 53 -4.04 -5.08 6.30
CA VAL A 53 -3.72 -4.03 5.29
C VAL A 53 -2.88 -2.91 5.89
N LEU A 54 -3.22 -2.49 7.12
CA LEU A 54 -2.51 -1.43 7.82
C LEU A 54 -1.08 -1.86 8.20
N ASP A 55 -0.90 -3.09 8.68
CA ASP A 55 0.43 -3.60 9.06
C ASP A 55 1.33 -3.78 7.84
N ASP A 56 0.80 -4.29 6.73
CA ASP A 56 1.53 -4.43 5.47
C ASP A 56 1.96 -3.06 4.91
N ALA A 57 1.09 -2.04 5.02
CA ALA A 57 1.44 -0.68 4.67
C ALA A 57 2.54 -0.09 5.57
N ILE A 58 2.48 -0.33 6.89
CA ILE A 58 3.54 0.10 7.83
C ILE A 58 4.87 -0.59 7.52
N ALA A 59 4.85 -1.88 7.18
CA ALA A 59 6.06 -2.61 6.79
C ALA A 59 6.71 -1.99 5.54
N LEU A 60 5.93 -1.67 4.52
CA LEU A 60 6.43 -0.97 3.32
C LEU A 60 6.97 0.43 3.62
N GLU A 61 6.30 1.19 4.49
CA GLU A 61 6.79 2.51 4.91
C GLU A 61 8.20 2.40 5.51
N ALA A 62 8.42 1.42 6.38
CA ALA A 62 9.72 1.15 6.99
C ALA A 62 10.79 0.76 5.94
N SER A 63 10.43 -0.06 4.95
CA SER A 63 11.34 -0.43 3.85
C SER A 63 11.77 0.78 3.00
N PHE A 64 10.90 1.77 2.85
CA PHE A 64 11.17 2.94 2.00
C PHE A 64 11.79 4.14 2.73
N ALA A 65 11.72 4.19 4.06
CA ALA A 65 12.09 5.36 4.85
C ALA A 65 13.53 5.86 4.68
N ILE A 66 14.44 5.01 4.21
CA ILE A 66 15.88 5.34 4.09
C ILE A 66 16.26 5.64 2.63
N GLU A 67 15.79 4.83 1.69
CA GLU A 67 16.30 4.84 0.31
C GLU A 67 15.30 5.40 -0.72
N HIS A 68 14.01 5.46 -0.38
CA HIS A 68 12.93 5.70 -1.33
C HIS A 68 11.92 6.74 -0.81
N PRO A 69 12.31 8.02 -0.69
CA PRO A 69 11.49 9.07 -0.08
C PRO A 69 10.17 9.33 -0.81
N ILE A 70 10.09 9.06 -2.11
CA ILE A 70 8.84 9.19 -2.87
C ILE A 70 7.88 8.06 -2.51
N ALA A 71 8.37 6.81 -2.48
CA ALA A 71 7.57 5.65 -2.11
C ALA A 71 7.10 5.76 -0.65
N GLU A 72 7.98 6.16 0.28
CA GLU A 72 7.63 6.42 1.68
C GLU A 72 6.47 7.42 1.81
N ARG A 73 6.53 8.54 1.08
CA ARG A 73 5.46 9.55 1.09
C ARG A 73 4.13 8.98 0.61
N ILE A 74 4.14 8.16 -0.45
CA ILE A 74 2.94 7.54 -1.00
C ILE A 74 2.34 6.56 0.01
N VAL A 75 3.15 5.69 0.63
CA VAL A 75 2.70 4.74 1.65
C VAL A 75 2.17 5.47 2.89
N ARG A 76 2.82 6.55 3.34
CA ARG A 76 2.31 7.37 4.44
C ARG A 76 0.94 7.97 4.13
N GLU A 77 0.69 8.38 2.89
CA GLU A 77 -0.63 8.86 2.46
C GLU A 77 -1.66 7.71 2.41
N LEU A 78 -1.24 6.51 2.02
CA LEU A 78 -2.05 5.30 2.04
C LEU A 78 -2.50 4.95 3.46
N ILE A 79 -1.57 4.88 4.41
CA ILE A 79 -1.83 4.63 5.85
C ILE A 79 -2.84 5.64 6.39
N ASN A 80 -2.62 6.94 6.13
CA ASN A 80 -3.54 7.99 6.56
C ASN A 80 -4.94 7.83 5.97
N THR A 81 -5.04 7.32 4.73
CA THR A 81 -6.33 7.09 4.07
C THR A 81 -7.03 5.87 4.67
N LEU A 82 -6.31 4.78 4.94
CA LEU A 82 -6.82 3.58 5.62
C LEU A 82 -7.33 3.91 7.03
N SER A 83 -6.54 4.64 7.84
CA SER A 83 -6.97 5.03 9.19
C SER A 83 -8.21 5.93 9.19
N ARG A 84 -8.41 6.78 8.17
CA ARG A 84 -9.64 7.58 8.03
C ARG A 84 -10.87 6.75 7.71
N LEU A 85 -10.69 5.58 7.11
CA LEU A 85 -11.77 4.64 6.83
C LEU A 85 -12.11 3.77 8.06
N GLY A 86 -11.31 3.83 9.12
CA GLY A 86 -11.51 3.06 10.35
C GLY A 86 -11.03 1.61 10.22
N ILE A 87 -10.06 1.38 9.33
CA ILE A 87 -9.36 0.11 9.11
C ILE A 87 -8.05 0.13 9.91
#